data_AF-A0AA89BQ63-F1
#
_entry.id   AF-A0AA89BQ63-F1
#
_cell.length_a   1.000
_cell.length_b   1.000
_cell.length_c   1.000
_cell.angle_alpha   90.00
_cell.angle_beta   90.00
_cell.angle_gamma   90.00
#
_symmetry.space_group_name_H-M   'P 1'
#
loop_
_entity.id
_entity.type
_entity.pdbx_description
1 polymer ?
#
loop_
_entity_poly.entity_id
_entity_poly.type
_entity_poly.pdbx_seq_one_letter_code
_entity_poly.pdbx_strand_id
1 'polypeptide(L)'
;MYSKVTKADKLTGRIIPWTSDYPEFGEINAVDIIPKDKKPDNSLCRIRKGDCSTFCFPTPTHRVCGCEDGVKLLPDGKRCENGKHHERDLQ
;
A
#
# COMPACT_ATOMS: atom_id res chain seq x y z
N MET A 1 0.04 -16.59 29.19
CA MET A 1 -0.31 -16.99 27.81
C MET A 1 0.73 -16.36 26.90
N TYR A 2 1.42 -17.14 26.08
CA TYR A 2 2.45 -16.63 25.18
C TYR A 2 1.87 -16.46 23.78
N SER A 3 2.28 -15.41 23.07
CA SER A 3 1.90 -15.20 21.67
C SER A 3 2.73 -16.12 20.77
N LYS A 4 2.11 -16.66 19.71
CA LYS A 4 2.77 -17.56 18.75
C LYS A 4 2.29 -17.27 17.34
N VAL A 5 3.21 -17.28 16.37
CA VAL A 5 2.89 -17.25 14.94
C VAL A 5 2.87 -18.67 14.41
N THR A 6 1.80 -19.07 13.73
CA THR A 6 1.65 -20.43 13.16
C THR A 6 1.45 -20.35 11.65
N LYS A 7 2.14 -21.23 10.91
CA LYS A 7 1.95 -21.38 9.46
C LYS A 7 1.01 -22.55 9.18
N ALA A 8 0.05 -22.37 8.29
CA ALA A 8 -0.86 -23.42 7.84
C ALA A 8 -0.94 -23.48 6.32
N ASP A 9 -1.18 -24.68 5.80
CA ASP A 9 -1.54 -24.89 4.40
C ASP A 9 -2.94 -24.33 4.13
N LYS A 10 -3.07 -23.48 3.10
CA LYS A 10 -4.31 -22.74 2.82
C LYS A 10 -5.46 -23.64 2.35
N LEU A 11 -5.17 -24.77 1.72
CA LEU A 11 -6.19 -25.64 1.11
C LEU A 11 -6.63 -26.75 2.05
N THR A 12 -5.69 -27.32 2.80
CA THR A 12 -5.91 -28.48 3.68
C THR A 12 -6.06 -28.11 5.14
N GLY A 13 -5.65 -26.90 5.54
CA GLY A 13 -5.62 -26.46 6.94
C GLY A 13 -4.51 -27.12 7.77
N ARG A 14 -3.64 -27.92 7.16
CA ARG A 14 -2.54 -28.60 7.87
C ARG A 14 -1.54 -27.58 8.42
N ILE A 15 -1.21 -27.68 9.70
CA ILE A 15 -0.16 -26.85 10.31
C ILE A 15 1.21 -27.27 9.76
N ILE A 16 1.96 -26.29 9.27
CA ILE A 16 3.31 -26.45 8.73
C ILE A 16 4.31 -26.03 9.83
N PRO A 17 5.14 -26.94 10.35
CA PRO A 17 6.23 -26.59 11.25
C PRO A 17 7.21 -25.67 10.51
N TRP A 18 7.30 -24.41 10.93
CA TRP A 18 8.07 -23.39 10.20
C TRP A 18 8.80 -22.40 11.12
N THR A 19 8.32 -22.18 12.33
CA THR A 19 9.01 -21.36 13.34
C THR A 19 9.17 -22.15 14.64
N SER A 20 10.28 -21.93 15.33
CA SER A 20 10.41 -22.22 16.76
C SER A 20 9.37 -21.39 17.52
N ASP A 21 8.83 -21.92 18.61
CA ASP A 21 8.07 -21.11 19.56
C ASP A 21 9.07 -20.17 20.23
N TYR A 22 9.06 -18.89 19.85
CA TYR A 22 9.90 -17.87 20.47
C TYR A 22 9.11 -17.19 21.60
N PRO A 23 9.40 -17.52 22.87
CA PRO A 23 8.66 -17.02 24.02
C PRO A 23 8.80 -15.50 24.22
N GLU A 24 9.74 -14.84 23.53
CA GLU A 24 10.01 -13.41 23.66
C GLU A 24 9.12 -12.49 22.80
N PHE A 25 8.21 -13.00 21.98
CA PHE A 25 7.40 -12.15 21.08
C PHE A 25 6.45 -11.17 21.78
N GLY A 26 6.31 -11.23 23.10
CA GLY A 26 5.44 -10.32 23.85
C GLY A 26 4.02 -10.29 23.28
N GLU A 27 3.49 -9.10 23.03
CA GLU A 27 2.21 -8.90 22.35
C GLU A 27 2.42 -8.71 20.83
N ILE A 28 1.77 -9.57 20.05
CA ILE A 28 1.83 -9.51 18.58
C ILE A 28 0.61 -8.75 18.08
N ASN A 29 0.81 -7.55 17.53
CA ASN A 29 -0.25 -6.71 16.99
C ASN A 29 -0.48 -6.88 15.47
N ALA A 30 0.56 -7.26 14.73
CA ALA A 30 0.48 -7.44 13.28
C ALA A 30 1.52 -8.44 12.80
N VAL A 31 1.18 -9.19 11.75
CA VAL A 31 2.07 -10.11 11.02
C VAL A 31 1.91 -9.82 9.54
N ASP A 32 3.03 -9.57 8.85
CA ASP A 32 3.05 -9.35 7.40
C ASP A 32 3.96 -10.38 6.72
N ILE A 33 3.62 -10.74 5.48
CA ILE A 33 4.37 -11.68 4.66
C ILE A 33 5.06 -10.89 3.56
N ILE A 34 6.39 -10.80 3.63
CA ILE A 34 7.20 -10.14 2.62
C ILE A 34 7.75 -11.20 1.65
N PRO A 35 7.13 -11.42 0.47
CA PRO A 35 7.65 -12.36 -0.51
C PRO A 35 9.02 -11.90 -1.05
N LYS A 36 9.90 -12.86 -1.37
CA LYS A 36 11.18 -12.59 -2.04
C LYS A 36 10.97 -12.21 -3.52
N ASP A 37 9.89 -12.67 -4.14
CA ASP A 37 9.54 -12.39 -5.54
C ASP A 37 8.63 -11.16 -5.69
N LYS A 38 8.56 -10.64 -6.93
CA LYS A 38 7.83 -9.43 -7.35
C LYS A 38 6.58 -9.16 -6.53
N LYS A 39 6.58 -8.06 -5.77
CA LYS A 39 5.34 -7.39 -5.36
C LYS A 39 4.54 -7.06 -6.62
N PRO A 40 3.18 -7.03 -6.56
CA PRO A 40 2.37 -6.55 -7.66
C PRO A 40 2.90 -5.19 -8.12
N ASP A 41 3.55 -5.19 -9.27
CA ASP A 41 4.18 -4.00 -9.82
C ASP A 41 3.16 -3.29 -10.69
N ASN A 42 2.76 -2.08 -10.28
CA ASN A 42 1.94 -1.25 -11.14
C ASN A 42 2.82 -0.56 -12.18
N SER A 43 3.08 -1.27 -13.27
CA SER A 43 3.86 -0.77 -14.40
C SER A 43 3.32 0.55 -14.96
N LEU A 44 2.00 0.79 -14.87
CA LEU A 44 1.33 2.00 -15.37
C LEU A 44 1.65 3.25 -14.54
N CYS A 45 1.82 3.12 -13.22
CA CYS A 45 2.26 4.23 -12.37
C CYS A 45 3.79 4.35 -12.29
N ARG A 46 4.50 3.24 -12.46
CA ARG A 46 5.97 3.20 -12.39
C ARG A 46 6.63 4.08 -13.45
N ILE A 47 6.09 4.07 -14.67
CA ILE A 47 6.63 4.88 -15.77
C ILE A 47 6.05 6.30 -15.68
N ARG A 48 6.91 7.30 -15.48
CA ARG A 48 6.57 8.74 -15.47
C ARG A 48 5.41 9.10 -14.52
N LYS A 49 5.36 8.49 -13.33
CA LYS A 49 4.25 8.64 -12.36
C LYS A 49 2.88 8.39 -12.99
N GLY A 50 2.85 7.53 -13.97
CA GLY A 50 1.70 7.33 -14.80
C GLY A 50 1.07 8.63 -15.29
N ASP A 51 1.81 9.52 -15.96
CA ASP A 51 1.15 10.69 -16.58
C ASP A 51 0.72 11.78 -15.60
N CYS A 52 0.70 11.49 -14.29
CA CYS A 52 0.06 12.30 -13.27
C CYS A 52 0.99 13.42 -12.81
N SER A 53 0.43 14.59 -12.52
CA SER A 53 1.20 15.70 -11.94
C SER A 53 1.65 15.40 -10.51
N THR A 54 0.77 14.78 -9.70
CA THR A 54 0.98 14.63 -8.24
C THR A 54 1.00 13.16 -7.83
N PHE A 55 -0.19 12.54 -7.69
CA PHE A 55 -0.34 11.15 -7.25
C PHE A 55 -0.86 10.25 -8.36
N CYS A 56 -0.38 9.01 -8.39
CA CYS A 56 -0.83 7.96 -9.29
C CYS A 56 -1.26 6.75 -8.48
N PHE A 57 -2.52 6.36 -8.63
CA PHE A 57 -3.14 5.25 -7.92
C PHE A 57 -3.32 4.06 -8.86
N PRO A 58 -2.79 2.87 -8.52
CA PRO A 58 -3.13 1.63 -9.20
C PRO A 58 -4.62 1.33 -9.13
N THR A 59 -5.16 0.83 -10.24
CA THR A 59 -6.39 0.06 -10.24
C THR A 59 -6.09 -1.32 -10.84
N PRO A 60 -6.98 -2.32 -10.71
CA PRO A 60 -6.72 -3.65 -11.27
C PRO A 60 -6.45 -3.67 -12.78
N THR A 61 -6.97 -2.72 -13.55
CA THR A 61 -6.84 -2.68 -15.02
C THR A 61 -6.18 -1.42 -15.57
N HIS A 62 -6.14 -0.32 -14.81
CA HIS A 62 -5.68 1.00 -15.25
C HIS A 62 -4.90 1.72 -14.13
N ARG A 63 -4.70 3.03 -14.28
CA ARG A 63 -4.27 3.95 -13.25
C ARG A 63 -5.22 5.14 -13.17
N VAL A 64 -5.32 5.76 -12.00
CA VAL A 64 -6.07 7.00 -11.79
C VAL A 64 -5.13 8.03 -11.15
N CYS A 65 -5.14 9.27 -11.66
CA CYS A 65 -4.41 10.35 -11.03
C CYS A 65 -5.23 10.99 -9.92
N GLY A 66 -4.56 11.50 -8.90
CA GLY A 66 -5.21 12.32 -7.88
C GLY A 66 -4.32 13.42 -7.35
N CYS A 67 -4.95 14.31 -6.60
CA CYS A 67 -4.38 15.54 -6.08
C CYS A 67 -4.36 15.52 -4.55
N GLU A 68 -3.63 16.46 -3.96
CA GLU A 68 -3.69 16.73 -2.53
C GLU A 68 -5.09 17.17 -2.12
N ASP A 69 -5.40 17.05 -0.83
CA ASP A 69 -6.69 17.43 -0.28
C ASP A 69 -7.01 18.90 -0.61
N GLY A 70 -8.26 19.15 -1.01
CA GLY A 70 -8.73 20.48 -1.40
C GLY A 70 -8.29 20.95 -2.80
N VAL A 71 -7.46 20.18 -3.51
CA VAL A 71 -7.03 20.50 -4.89
C VAL A 71 -7.81 19.65 -5.90
N LYS A 72 -8.39 20.30 -6.91
CA LYS A 72 -9.16 19.59 -7.95
C LYS A 72 -8.25 19.01 -9.03
N LEU A 73 -8.64 17.82 -9.51
CA LEU A 73 -8.08 17.24 -10.72
C LEU A 73 -8.73 17.90 -11.95
N LEU A 74 -7.90 18.34 -12.89
CA LEU A 74 -8.35 18.94 -14.14
C LEU A 74 -9.05 17.91 -15.04
N PRO A 75 -9.87 18.35 -16.02
CA PRO A 75 -10.60 17.45 -16.93
C PRO A 75 -9.70 16.53 -17.78
N ASP A 76 -8.40 16.82 -17.90
CA ASP A 76 -7.43 15.94 -18.56
C ASP A 76 -7.14 14.65 -17.77
N GLY A 77 -7.64 14.56 -16.53
CA GLY A 77 -7.49 13.41 -15.65
C GLY A 77 -6.05 13.17 -15.20
N LYS A 78 -5.15 14.15 -15.37
CA LYS A 78 -3.71 14.01 -15.13
C LYS A 78 -3.13 15.12 -14.27
N ARG A 79 -3.59 16.35 -14.48
CA ARG A 79 -3.03 17.53 -13.84
C ARG A 79 -3.92 18.02 -12.71
N CYS A 80 -3.31 18.46 -11.63
CA CYS A 80 -4.01 19.20 -10.58
C CYS A 80 -4.14 20.68 -10.96
N GLU A 81 -5.23 21.31 -10.53
CA GLU A 81 -5.29 22.77 -10.49
C GLU A 81 -4.10 23.29 -9.68
N ASN A 82 -3.55 24.44 -10.07
CA ASN A 82 -2.47 25.07 -9.30
C ASN A 82 -3.02 25.42 -7.92
N GLY A 83 -2.88 24.50 -6.97
CA GLY A 83 -3.19 24.71 -5.58
C GLY A 83 -2.28 25.83 -5.11
N LYS A 84 -2.85 27.03 -4.94
CA LYS A 84 -2.22 27.98 -4.04
C LYS A 84 -2.15 27.23 -2.72
N HIS A 85 -0.94 26.89 -2.29
CA HIS A 85 -0.67 26.28 -1.00
C HIS A 85 -1.61 26.91 0.04
N HIS A 86 -2.58 26.15 0.53
CA HIS A 86 -3.43 26.61 1.62
C HIS A 86 -2.61 26.48 2.91
N GLU A 87 -1.58 27.32 3.02
CA GLU A 87 -0.94 27.63 4.29
C GLU A 87 -1.82 28.65 5.02
N ARG A 88 -3.09 28.28 5.30
CA ARG A 88 -4.02 29.06 6.13
C ARG A 88 -5.05 28.17 6.81
N ASP A 89 -4.58 27.19 7.58
CA ASP A 89 -5.40 26.55 8.64
C ASP A 89 -4.53 26.20 9.87
N LEU A 90 -3.54 27.04 10.18
CA LEU A 90 -2.89 27.13 11.48
C LEU A 90 -2.66 28.60 11.82
N GLN A 91 -3.75 29.32 12.09
CA GLN A 91 -3.74 30.50 12.93
C GLN A 91 -4.97 30.51 13.83
#